data_AF-K2ECT6-F1
#
_entry.id   AF-K2ECT6-F1
#
_cell.length_a   1.000
_cell.length_b   1.000
_cell.length_c   1.000
_cell.angle_alpha   90.00
_cell.angle_beta   90.00
_cell.angle_gamma   90.00
#
_symmetry.space_group_name_H-M   'P 1'
#
loop_
_entity.id
_entity.type
_entity.pdbx_description
1 polymer ?
#
loop_
_entity_poly.entity_id
_entity_poly.type
_entity_poly.pdbx_seq_one_letter_code
_entity_poly.pdbx_strand_id
1 'polypeptide(L)'
;MAQSINLIPHEERQEQEKEKLVKFSTIFSVLLLIIAGAVAAYYFNSKSELNKSIVSQDSEIEDSRNQIKGMADIEIVARNLFSKYKALNTIFDTKYNYSLLLEELRVRTPLTIKIDDLSIAASNTITISGSGENYLAVAQFINDLTDPEFKGGREGLKDLFSDVVLNSVNLENKTNRASYFLNVSYKLEKLASKSYE
;
A
#
# COMPACT_ATOMS: atom_id res chain seq x y z
N MET A 1 89.23 65.71 0.69
CA MET A 1 88.55 64.51 0.17
C MET A 1 89.57 63.39 0.11
N ALA A 2 89.66 62.56 1.13
CA ALA A 2 90.51 61.37 1.09
C ALA A 2 89.67 60.24 0.50
N GLN A 3 89.94 59.88 -0.76
CA GLN A 3 89.46 58.62 -1.32
C GLN A 3 90.15 57.50 -0.54
N SER A 4 89.36 56.72 0.21
CA SER A 4 89.82 55.52 0.89
C SER A 4 90.36 54.54 -0.15
N ILE A 5 91.68 54.38 -0.22
CA ILE A 5 92.33 53.37 -1.06
C ILE A 5 92.02 52.01 -0.43
N ASN A 6 91.42 51.15 -1.24
CA ASN A 6 90.91 49.88 -0.79
C ASN A 6 91.96 48.77 -1.01
N LEU A 7 92.61 48.32 0.06
CA LEU A 7 93.83 47.50 0.05
C LEU A 7 93.60 45.98 0.16
N ILE A 8 92.36 45.49 0.03
CA ILE A 8 92.10 44.04 0.08
C ILE A 8 92.36 43.43 -1.32
N PRO A 9 93.21 42.39 -1.45
CA PRO A 9 93.45 41.69 -2.71
C PRO A 9 92.14 41.14 -3.30
N HIS A 10 91.97 41.17 -4.61
CA HIS A 10 90.77 40.67 -5.28
C HIS A 10 90.51 39.17 -5.01
N GLU A 11 91.54 38.38 -4.76
CA GLU A 11 91.42 36.94 -4.46
C GLU A 11 90.78 36.68 -3.09
N GLU A 12 91.21 37.39 -2.03
CA GLU A 12 90.65 37.22 -0.68
C GLU A 12 89.19 37.65 -0.59
N ARG A 13 88.75 38.62 -1.41
CA ARG A 13 87.33 38.97 -1.52
C ARG A 13 86.49 37.87 -2.14
N GLN A 14 86.99 37.24 -3.20
CA GLN A 14 86.27 36.16 -3.86
C GLN A 14 86.14 34.93 -2.94
N GLU A 15 87.15 34.65 -2.11
CA GLU A 15 87.06 33.58 -1.12
C GLU A 15 86.06 33.90 -0.01
N GLN A 16 86.05 35.13 0.52
CA GLN A 16 85.07 35.55 1.52
C GLN A 16 83.63 35.55 0.97
N GLU A 17 83.44 35.90 -0.31
CA GLU A 17 82.13 35.81 -0.97
C GLU A 17 81.68 34.35 -1.14
N LYS A 18 82.57 33.46 -1.59
CA LYS A 18 82.30 32.02 -1.69
C LYS A 18 81.93 31.41 -0.34
N GLU A 19 82.67 31.72 0.72
CA GLU A 19 82.39 31.17 2.06
C GLU A 19 81.04 31.64 2.60
N LYS A 20 80.68 32.92 2.39
CA LYS A 20 79.34 33.45 2.71
C LYS A 20 78.25 32.77 1.90
N LEU A 21 78.49 32.53 0.61
CA LEU A 21 77.54 31.87 -0.28
C LEU A 21 77.29 30.41 0.12
N VAL A 22 78.35 29.68 0.52
CA VAL A 22 78.25 28.30 1.01
C VAL A 22 77.52 28.24 2.34
N LYS A 23 77.80 29.13 3.29
CA LYS A 23 77.05 29.20 4.56
C LYS A 23 75.58 29.52 4.33
N PHE A 24 75.29 30.45 3.43
CA PHE A 24 73.92 30.79 3.05
C PHE A 24 73.21 29.62 2.37
N SER A 25 73.84 28.93 1.41
CA SER A 25 73.23 27.79 0.72
C SER A 25 73.02 26.60 1.68
N THR A 26 73.91 26.40 2.65
CA THR A 26 73.76 25.38 3.69
C THR A 26 72.57 25.69 4.59
N ILE A 27 72.43 26.94 5.06
CA ILE A 27 71.27 27.36 5.87
C ILE A 27 69.98 27.23 5.04
N PHE A 28 70.00 27.68 3.79
CA PHE A 28 68.85 27.64 2.90
C PHE A 28 68.41 26.19 2.57
N SER A 29 69.36 25.29 2.32
CA SER A 29 69.07 23.88 2.06
C SER A 29 68.52 23.16 3.28
N VAL A 30 69.05 23.43 4.49
CA VAL A 30 68.47 22.92 5.74
C VAL A 30 67.03 23.42 5.92
N LEU A 31 66.77 24.69 5.62
CA LEU A 31 65.43 25.28 5.73
C LEU A 31 64.44 24.65 4.73
N LEU A 32 64.88 24.42 3.48
CA LEU A 32 64.12 23.68 2.48
C LEU A 32 63.82 22.24 2.92
N LEU A 33 64.78 21.56 3.55
CA LEU A 33 64.61 20.20 4.03
C LEU A 33 63.58 20.11 5.16
N ILE A 34 63.56 21.10 6.06
CA ILE A 34 62.52 21.21 7.10
C ILE A 34 61.13 21.42 6.47
N ILE A 35 61.01 22.32 5.48
CA ILE A 35 59.74 22.56 4.79
C ILE A 35 59.27 21.30 4.06
N ALA A 36 60.16 20.64 3.31
CA ALA A 36 59.83 19.41 2.62
C ALA A 36 59.41 18.30 3.59
N GLY A 37 60.09 18.17 4.73
CA GLY A 37 59.72 17.24 5.79
C GLY A 37 58.35 17.54 6.39
N ALA A 38 58.03 18.81 6.65
CA ALA A 38 56.72 19.23 7.16
C ALA A 38 55.59 18.93 6.17
N VAL A 39 55.80 19.22 4.88
CA VAL A 39 54.82 18.89 3.81
C VAL A 39 54.63 17.39 3.69
N ALA A 40 55.72 16.60 3.70
CA ALA A 40 55.63 15.14 3.65
C ALA A 40 54.87 14.57 4.86
N ALA A 41 55.16 15.05 6.07
CA ALA A 41 54.47 14.65 7.29
C ALA A 41 52.97 15.01 7.25
N TYR A 42 52.62 16.19 6.74
CA TYR A 42 51.23 16.60 6.56
C TYR A 42 50.49 15.65 5.61
N TYR A 43 51.04 15.42 4.41
CA TYR A 43 50.42 14.51 3.43
C TYR A 43 50.30 13.07 3.96
N PHE A 44 51.29 12.59 4.70
CA PHE A 44 51.25 11.26 5.29
C PHE A 44 50.11 11.13 6.32
N ASN A 45 49.96 12.11 7.21
CA ASN A 45 48.89 12.10 8.21
C ASN A 45 47.50 12.23 7.56
N SER A 46 47.32 13.17 6.62
CA SER A 46 46.03 13.32 5.92
C SER A 46 45.64 12.06 5.15
N LYS A 47 46.61 11.39 4.51
CA LYS A 47 46.37 10.12 3.82
C LYS A 47 46.02 9.00 4.81
N SER A 48 46.67 8.96 5.97
CA SER A 48 46.38 7.98 7.02
C SER A 48 44.98 8.16 7.60
N GLU A 49 44.58 9.40 7.93
CA GLU A 49 43.23 9.71 8.40
C GLU A 49 42.18 9.37 7.35
N LEU A 50 42.39 9.74 6.09
CA LEU A 50 41.46 9.42 5.02
C LEU A 50 41.28 7.91 4.86
N ASN A 51 42.37 7.14 4.89
CA ASN A 51 42.28 5.68 4.84
C ASN A 51 41.51 5.09 6.04
N LYS A 52 41.71 5.64 7.25
CA LYS A 52 40.95 5.20 8.43
C LYS A 52 39.46 5.48 8.27
N SER A 53 39.10 6.67 7.76
CA SER A 53 37.70 7.03 7.50
C SER A 53 37.07 6.12 6.45
N ILE A 54 37.80 5.79 5.37
CA ILE A 54 37.32 4.84 4.35
C ILE A 54 37.04 3.47 4.97
N VAL A 55 37.99 2.93 5.74
CA VAL A 55 37.83 1.62 6.38
C VAL A 55 36.66 1.61 7.36
N SER A 56 36.48 2.68 8.14
CA SER A 56 35.35 2.83 9.05
C SER A 56 34.01 2.87 8.30
N GLN A 57 33.94 3.65 7.22
CA GLN A 57 32.74 3.76 6.40
C GLN A 57 32.40 2.43 5.70
N ASP A 58 33.40 1.70 5.20
CA ASP A 58 33.19 0.38 4.61
C ASP A 58 32.61 -0.60 5.65
N SER A 59 33.10 -0.57 6.89
CA SER A 59 32.54 -1.37 7.99
C SER A 59 31.09 -0.99 8.30
N GLU A 60 30.76 0.30 8.38
CA GLU A 60 29.39 0.77 8.63
C GLU A 60 28.43 0.37 7.50
N ILE A 61 28.90 0.41 6.25
CA ILE A 61 28.13 -0.04 5.09
C ILE A 61 27.87 -1.55 5.18
N GLU A 62 28.87 -2.33 5.56
CA GLU A 62 28.73 -3.78 5.72
C GLU A 62 27.76 -4.14 6.85
N ASP A 63 27.84 -3.45 7.99
CA ASP A 63 26.91 -3.61 9.11
C ASP A 63 25.47 -3.25 8.71
N SER A 64 25.29 -2.14 7.99
CA SER A 64 23.99 -1.73 7.47
C SER A 64 23.42 -2.76 6.49
N ARG A 65 24.25 -3.33 5.61
CA ARG A 65 23.84 -4.41 4.70
C ARG A 65 23.43 -5.66 5.48
N ASN A 66 24.13 -6.00 6.55
CA ASN A 66 23.80 -7.14 7.39
C ASN A 66 22.48 -6.93 8.15
N GLN A 67 22.22 -5.72 8.65
CA GLN A 67 20.93 -5.37 9.24
C GLN A 67 19.78 -5.50 8.24
N ILE A 68 19.94 -4.96 7.01
CA ILE A 68 18.95 -5.10 5.95
C ILE A 68 18.67 -6.57 5.63
N LYS A 69 19.72 -7.39 5.49
CA LYS A 69 19.57 -8.83 5.26
C LYS A 69 18.83 -9.52 6.41
N GLY A 70 19.13 -9.14 7.66
CA GLY A 70 18.43 -9.68 8.84
C GLY A 70 16.94 -9.34 8.87
N MET A 71 16.52 -8.25 8.21
CA MET A 71 15.11 -7.86 8.11
C MET A 71 14.38 -8.47 6.91
N ALA A 72 15.10 -9.01 5.92
CA ALA A 72 14.50 -9.55 4.70
C ALA A 72 13.52 -10.70 4.98
N ASP A 73 13.86 -11.59 5.89
CA ASP A 73 12.98 -12.71 6.28
C ASP A 73 11.70 -12.20 6.94
N ILE A 74 11.81 -11.17 7.79
CA ILE A 74 10.65 -10.51 8.44
C ILE A 74 9.78 -9.82 7.39
N GLU A 75 10.37 -9.13 6.42
CA GLU A 75 9.65 -8.48 5.33
C GLU A 75 8.83 -9.49 4.52
N ILE A 76 9.43 -10.64 4.17
CA ILE A 76 8.74 -11.70 3.43
C ILE A 76 7.53 -12.20 4.23
N VAL A 77 7.70 -12.47 5.52
CA VAL A 77 6.61 -12.93 6.40
C VAL A 77 5.52 -11.86 6.50
N ALA A 78 5.89 -10.59 6.73
CA ALA A 78 4.95 -9.49 6.83
C ALA A 78 4.16 -9.28 5.53
N ARG A 79 4.82 -9.33 4.38
CA ARG A 79 4.19 -9.20 3.06
C ARG A 79 3.23 -10.35 2.77
N ASN A 80 3.60 -11.56 3.14
CA ASN A 80 2.74 -12.74 3.00
C ASN A 80 1.52 -12.65 3.91
N LEU A 81 1.71 -12.23 5.17
CA LEU A 81 0.62 -12.02 6.12
C LEU A 81 -0.35 -10.93 5.61
N PHE A 82 0.18 -9.81 5.14
CA PHE A 82 -0.61 -8.73 4.55
C PHE A 82 -1.42 -9.20 3.34
N SER A 83 -0.79 -9.97 2.45
CA SER A 83 -1.47 -10.55 1.28
C SER A 83 -2.61 -11.49 1.68
N LYS A 84 -2.38 -12.37 2.67
CA LYS A 84 -3.41 -13.27 3.22
C LYS A 84 -4.55 -12.48 3.87
N TYR A 85 -4.22 -11.49 4.69
CA TYR A 85 -5.21 -10.61 5.32
C TYR A 85 -6.07 -9.90 4.29
N LYS A 86 -5.45 -9.30 3.26
CA LYS A 86 -6.16 -8.61 2.18
C LYS A 86 -7.08 -9.57 1.42
N ALA A 87 -6.62 -10.76 1.09
CA ALA A 87 -7.43 -11.78 0.42
C ALA A 87 -8.64 -12.19 1.26
N LEU A 88 -8.44 -12.44 2.56
CA LEU A 88 -9.53 -12.74 3.49
C LEU A 88 -10.52 -11.58 3.58
N ASN A 89 -10.05 -10.34 3.73
CA ASN A 89 -10.92 -9.19 3.83
C ASN A 89 -11.74 -9.00 2.53
N THR A 90 -11.14 -9.20 1.36
CA THR A 90 -11.88 -9.21 0.09
C THR A 90 -12.94 -10.31 0.04
N ILE A 91 -12.64 -11.53 0.51
CA ILE A 91 -13.62 -12.62 0.58
C ILE A 91 -14.77 -12.25 1.53
N PHE A 92 -14.48 -11.72 2.71
CA PHE A 92 -15.53 -11.35 3.67
C PHE A 92 -16.37 -10.15 3.22
N ASP A 93 -15.76 -9.16 2.56
CA ASP A 93 -16.47 -8.00 2.02
C ASP A 93 -17.33 -8.37 0.80
N THR A 94 -17.01 -9.45 0.09
CA THR A 94 -17.78 -9.95 -1.08
C THR A 94 -18.74 -11.09 -0.74
N LYS A 95 -18.67 -11.65 0.46
CA LYS A 95 -19.54 -12.75 0.89
C LYS A 95 -20.85 -12.20 1.41
N TYR A 96 -21.89 -12.35 0.59
CA TYR A 96 -23.27 -12.05 0.96
C TYR A 96 -24.03 -13.32 1.35
N ASN A 97 -24.85 -13.23 2.38
CA ASN A 97 -25.67 -14.33 2.88
C ASN A 97 -26.96 -14.44 2.05
N TYR A 98 -26.87 -14.96 0.84
CA TYR A 98 -28.04 -15.22 -0.03
C TYR A 98 -29.04 -16.22 0.58
N SER A 99 -28.63 -17.01 1.58
CA SER A 99 -29.55 -17.83 2.37
C SER A 99 -30.60 -16.97 3.09
N LEU A 100 -30.21 -15.80 3.61
CA LEU A 100 -31.12 -14.87 4.27
C LEU A 100 -32.10 -14.24 3.29
N LEU A 101 -31.65 -13.96 2.07
CA LEU A 101 -32.50 -13.48 0.99
C LEU A 101 -33.61 -14.49 0.65
N LEU A 102 -33.24 -15.76 0.50
CA LEU A 102 -34.19 -16.84 0.21
C LEU A 102 -35.11 -17.14 1.40
N GLU A 103 -34.61 -17.04 2.63
CA GLU A 103 -35.41 -17.23 3.83
C GLU A 103 -36.49 -16.13 3.96
N GLU A 104 -36.11 -14.87 3.78
CA GLU A 104 -37.03 -13.74 3.83
C GLU A 104 -38.04 -13.79 2.67
N LEU A 105 -37.59 -14.14 1.46
CA LEU A 105 -38.49 -14.36 0.32
C LEU A 105 -39.51 -15.45 0.60
N ARG A 106 -39.08 -16.58 1.17
CA ARG A 106 -39.96 -17.70 1.51
C ARG A 106 -41.02 -17.29 2.53
N VAL A 107 -40.65 -16.52 3.54
CA VAL A 107 -41.56 -16.08 4.60
C VAL A 107 -42.58 -15.06 4.09
N ARG A 108 -42.19 -14.22 3.13
CA ARG A 108 -43.07 -13.25 2.46
C ARG A 108 -43.84 -13.81 1.28
N THR A 109 -43.69 -15.09 0.95
CA THR A 109 -44.44 -15.74 -0.13
C THR A 109 -45.69 -16.41 0.46
N PRO A 110 -46.91 -15.95 0.13
CA PRO A 110 -48.14 -16.59 0.57
C PRO A 110 -48.27 -18.01 0.03
N LEU A 111 -48.98 -18.89 0.74
CA LEU A 111 -49.26 -20.27 0.30
C LEU A 111 -50.02 -20.35 -1.03
N THR A 112 -50.70 -19.26 -1.42
CA THR A 112 -51.49 -19.14 -2.66
C THR A 112 -50.63 -18.76 -3.88
N ILE A 113 -49.33 -18.54 -3.68
CA ILE A 113 -48.35 -18.24 -4.73
C ILE A 113 -47.42 -19.42 -4.94
N LYS A 114 -47.22 -19.78 -6.20
CA LYS A 114 -46.21 -20.73 -6.65
C LYS A 114 -45.15 -19.99 -7.46
N ILE A 115 -43.89 -20.10 -7.02
CA ILE A 115 -42.72 -19.65 -7.79
C ILE A 115 -42.26 -20.81 -8.67
N ASP A 116 -42.18 -20.58 -9.97
CA ASP A 116 -41.72 -21.57 -10.95
C ASP A 116 -40.26 -21.34 -11.35
N ASP A 117 -39.84 -20.06 -11.47
CA ASP A 117 -38.45 -19.69 -11.74
C ASP A 117 -38.03 -18.49 -10.89
N LEU A 118 -36.78 -18.53 -10.41
CA LEU A 118 -36.14 -17.46 -9.68
C LEU A 118 -34.70 -17.31 -10.16
N SER A 119 -34.36 -16.10 -10.62
CA SER A 119 -33.02 -15.75 -11.08
C SER A 119 -32.53 -14.49 -10.37
N ILE A 120 -31.27 -14.50 -9.91
CA ILE A 120 -30.65 -13.36 -9.24
C ILE A 120 -29.65 -12.74 -10.21
N ALA A 121 -29.90 -11.49 -10.59
CA ALA A 121 -29.02 -10.70 -11.44
C ALA A 121 -27.92 -10.01 -10.63
N ALA A 122 -26.78 -9.71 -11.27
CA ALA A 122 -25.67 -8.98 -10.67
C ALA A 122 -26.02 -7.52 -10.28
N SER A 123 -27.15 -7.00 -10.74
CA SER A 123 -27.67 -5.66 -10.45
C SER A 123 -28.45 -5.55 -9.14
N ASN A 124 -28.33 -6.52 -8.23
CA ASN A 124 -29.15 -6.63 -7.01
C ASN A 124 -30.65 -6.70 -7.30
N THR A 125 -30.99 -7.42 -8.36
CA THR A 125 -32.38 -7.62 -8.80
C THR A 125 -32.67 -9.10 -8.86
N ILE A 126 -33.83 -9.51 -8.36
CA ILE A 126 -34.36 -10.87 -8.46
C ILE A 126 -35.47 -10.85 -9.50
N THR A 127 -35.35 -11.69 -10.51
CA THR A 127 -36.44 -11.96 -11.44
C THR A 127 -37.19 -13.18 -10.95
N ILE A 128 -38.49 -13.03 -10.71
CA ILE A 128 -39.37 -14.09 -10.20
C ILE A 128 -40.50 -14.30 -11.19
N SER A 129 -40.71 -15.55 -11.59
CA SER A 129 -41.88 -15.94 -12.38
C SER A 129 -42.62 -17.10 -11.72
N GLY A 130 -43.93 -17.14 -11.93
CA GLY A 130 -44.76 -18.13 -11.28
C GLY A 130 -46.24 -17.96 -11.54
N SER A 131 -47.05 -18.58 -10.71
CA SER A 131 -48.51 -18.49 -10.76
C SER A 131 -49.14 -18.33 -9.38
N GLY A 132 -50.11 -17.42 -9.27
CA GLY A 132 -50.99 -17.29 -8.12
C GLY A 132 -52.37 -17.88 -8.38
N GLU A 133 -53.11 -18.16 -7.31
CA GLU A 133 -54.51 -18.62 -7.40
C GLU A 133 -55.43 -17.63 -8.13
N ASN A 134 -55.14 -16.33 -8.05
CA ASN A 134 -55.85 -15.26 -8.73
C ASN A 134 -55.02 -13.95 -8.69
N TYR A 135 -55.53 -12.88 -9.30
CA TYR A 135 -54.88 -11.56 -9.28
C TYR A 135 -54.71 -10.98 -7.87
N LEU A 136 -55.65 -11.26 -6.96
CA LEU A 136 -55.59 -10.74 -5.59
C LEU A 136 -54.42 -11.37 -4.82
N ALA A 137 -54.17 -12.66 -5.01
CA ALA A 137 -53.02 -13.35 -4.42
C ALA A 137 -51.69 -12.76 -4.92
N VAL A 138 -51.59 -12.45 -6.22
CA VAL A 138 -50.39 -11.80 -6.79
C VAL A 138 -50.21 -10.39 -6.23
N ALA A 139 -51.29 -9.62 -6.08
CA ALA A 139 -51.23 -8.29 -5.48
C ALA A 139 -50.83 -8.34 -3.99
N GLN A 140 -51.36 -9.30 -3.23
CA GLN A 140 -50.97 -9.53 -1.83
C GLN A 140 -49.48 -9.87 -1.73
N PHE A 141 -48.98 -10.75 -2.59
CA PHE A 141 -47.56 -11.07 -2.62
C PHE A 141 -46.66 -9.87 -2.89
N ILE A 142 -47.02 -9.01 -3.84
CA ILE A 142 -46.28 -7.77 -4.12
C ILE A 142 -46.29 -6.84 -2.89
N ASN A 143 -47.42 -6.74 -2.18
CA ASN A 143 -47.52 -5.93 -0.98
C ASN A 143 -46.71 -6.51 0.18
N ASP A 144 -46.73 -7.83 0.38
CA ASP A 144 -45.97 -8.51 1.44
C ASP A 144 -44.46 -8.36 1.22
N LEU A 145 -44.01 -8.33 -0.05
CA LEU A 145 -42.63 -8.04 -0.41
C LEU A 145 -42.22 -6.61 -0.04
N THR A 146 -43.10 -5.62 -0.19
CA THR A 146 -42.78 -4.21 0.07
C THR A 146 -43.15 -3.73 1.47
N ASP A 147 -43.87 -4.54 2.27
CA ASP A 147 -44.29 -4.18 3.62
C ASP A 147 -43.10 -4.16 4.60
N PRO A 148 -42.73 -2.98 5.16
CA PRO A 148 -41.67 -2.88 6.16
C PRO A 148 -42.06 -3.51 7.50
N GLU A 149 -43.35 -3.68 7.79
CA GLU A 149 -43.86 -4.22 9.04
C GLU A 149 -44.40 -5.66 8.88
N PHE A 150 -43.92 -6.38 7.85
CA PHE A 150 -44.31 -7.76 7.60
C PHE A 150 -44.07 -8.65 8.83
N LYS A 151 -45.14 -9.28 9.31
CA LYS A 151 -45.10 -10.14 10.51
C LYS A 151 -44.47 -11.49 10.18
N GLY A 152 -43.28 -11.73 10.73
CA GLY A 152 -42.54 -12.99 10.55
C GLY A 152 -41.20 -12.82 9.84
N GLY A 153 -40.93 -11.65 9.26
CA GLY A 153 -39.61 -11.31 8.71
C GLY A 153 -38.54 -11.26 9.81
N ARG A 154 -37.29 -11.55 9.42
CA ARG A 154 -36.16 -11.54 10.38
C ARG A 154 -35.83 -10.11 10.81
N GLU A 155 -35.49 -9.92 12.09
CA GLU A 155 -35.02 -8.62 12.59
C GLU A 155 -33.80 -8.13 11.78
N GLY A 156 -33.84 -6.87 11.34
CA GLY A 156 -32.80 -6.27 10.48
C GLY A 156 -33.01 -6.43 8.97
N LEU A 157 -33.94 -7.29 8.52
CA LEU A 157 -34.24 -7.52 7.08
C LEU A 157 -35.59 -6.95 6.63
N LYS A 158 -36.28 -6.21 7.50
CA LYS A 158 -37.59 -5.61 7.23
C LYS A 158 -37.66 -4.82 5.93
N ASP A 159 -36.59 -4.11 5.59
CA ASP A 159 -36.44 -3.26 4.40
C ASP A 159 -35.51 -3.86 3.34
N LEU A 160 -35.33 -5.20 3.34
CA LEU A 160 -34.46 -5.91 2.41
C LEU A 160 -34.89 -5.71 0.96
N PHE A 161 -36.19 -5.86 0.68
CA PHE A 161 -36.76 -5.63 -0.63
C PHE A 161 -37.18 -4.15 -0.72
N SER A 162 -36.61 -3.45 -1.71
CA SER A 162 -36.78 -1.99 -1.82
C SER A 162 -37.81 -1.59 -2.87
N ASP A 163 -37.90 -2.36 -3.95
CA ASP A 163 -38.78 -2.04 -5.08
C ASP A 163 -39.25 -3.32 -5.78
N VAL A 164 -40.49 -3.31 -6.27
CA VAL A 164 -41.09 -4.44 -6.99
C VAL A 164 -41.74 -3.92 -8.27
N VAL A 165 -41.20 -4.35 -9.40
CA VAL A 165 -41.71 -4.03 -10.73
C VAL A 165 -42.44 -5.26 -11.28
N LEU A 166 -43.76 -5.18 -11.38
CA LEU A 166 -44.56 -6.17 -12.07
C LEU A 166 -44.44 -5.94 -13.58
N ASN A 167 -43.70 -6.82 -14.26
CA ASN A 167 -43.46 -6.70 -15.70
C ASN A 167 -44.62 -7.26 -16.51
N SER A 168 -45.21 -8.37 -16.07
CA SER A 168 -46.41 -8.92 -16.71
C SER A 168 -47.26 -9.73 -15.73
N VAL A 169 -48.56 -9.73 -15.98
CA VAL A 169 -49.52 -10.60 -15.31
C VAL A 169 -50.57 -11.04 -16.32
N ASN A 170 -50.90 -12.33 -16.33
CA ASN A 170 -51.86 -12.90 -17.26
C ASN A 170 -52.78 -13.89 -16.53
N LEU A 171 -54.10 -13.67 -16.61
CA LEU A 171 -55.09 -14.57 -16.03
C LEU A 171 -55.52 -15.62 -17.05
N GLU A 172 -55.41 -16.87 -16.64
CA GLU A 172 -55.93 -17.97 -17.42
C GLU A 172 -57.42 -18.17 -17.14
N ASN A 173 -58.27 -17.89 -18.13
CA ASN A 173 -59.73 -17.91 -18.01
C ASN A 173 -60.34 -19.28 -17.62
N LYS A 174 -59.59 -20.38 -17.76
CA LYS A 174 -60.08 -21.73 -17.44
C LYS A 174 -59.85 -22.12 -15.98
N THR A 175 -58.79 -21.60 -15.37
CA THR A 175 -58.31 -21.99 -14.04
C THR A 175 -58.37 -20.83 -13.04
N ASN A 176 -58.65 -19.61 -13.50
CA ASN A 176 -58.52 -18.35 -12.78
C ASN A 176 -57.12 -18.10 -12.19
N ARG A 177 -56.10 -18.84 -12.64
CA ARG A 177 -54.73 -18.66 -12.17
C ARG A 177 -54.09 -17.48 -12.86
N ALA A 178 -53.42 -16.65 -12.08
CA ALA A 178 -52.68 -15.50 -12.59
C ALA A 178 -51.20 -15.88 -12.72
N SER A 179 -50.72 -16.02 -13.95
CA SER A 179 -49.28 -16.13 -14.21
C SER A 179 -48.64 -14.75 -14.08
N TYR A 180 -47.50 -14.65 -13.42
CA TYR A 180 -46.83 -13.37 -13.18
C TYR A 180 -45.34 -13.44 -13.50
N PHE A 181 -44.79 -12.27 -13.84
CA PHE A 181 -43.38 -12.03 -14.02
C PHE A 181 -43.02 -10.69 -13.37
N LEU A 182 -42.13 -10.72 -12.39
CA LEU A 182 -41.77 -9.53 -11.62
C LEU A 182 -40.27 -9.45 -11.37
N ASN A 183 -39.79 -8.22 -11.21
CA ASN A 183 -38.43 -7.91 -10.78
C ASN A 183 -38.47 -7.27 -9.40
N VAL A 184 -37.70 -7.80 -8.46
CA VAL A 184 -37.57 -7.28 -7.10
C VAL A 184 -36.17 -6.76 -6.91
N SER A 185 -36.03 -5.49 -6.55
CA SER A 185 -34.75 -4.92 -6.14
C SER A 185 -34.52 -5.18 -4.65
N TYR A 186 -33.31 -5.57 -4.27
CA TYR A 186 -32.96 -5.81 -2.87
C TYR A 186 -31.68 -5.07 -2.46
N LYS A 187 -31.58 -4.80 -1.16
CA LYS A 187 -30.45 -4.12 -0.52
C LYS A 187 -29.35 -5.12 -0.17
N LEU A 188 -28.27 -5.12 -0.93
CA LEU A 188 -27.15 -6.06 -0.77
C LEU A 188 -26.41 -5.87 0.57
N GLU A 189 -26.35 -4.64 1.07
CA GLU A 189 -25.74 -4.27 2.34
C GLU A 189 -26.38 -4.98 3.54
N LYS A 190 -27.69 -5.26 3.45
CA LYS A 190 -28.43 -6.01 4.46
C LYS A 190 -28.10 -7.50 4.47
N LEU A 191 -27.41 -7.99 3.44
CA LEU A 191 -26.97 -9.39 3.34
C LEU A 191 -25.47 -9.54 3.66
N ALA A 192 -24.76 -8.46 3.97
CA ALA A 192 -23.34 -8.51 4.28
C ALA A 192 -23.09 -9.28 5.58
N SER A 193 -22.13 -10.21 5.56
CA SER A 193 -21.81 -11.05 6.73
C SER A 193 -21.41 -10.25 7.98
N LYS A 194 -20.84 -9.04 7.78
CA LYS A 194 -20.42 -8.11 8.83
C LYS A 194 -21.54 -7.47 9.63
N SER A 195 -22.79 -7.56 9.17
CA SER A 195 -23.93 -6.88 9.80
C SER A 195 -24.61 -7.72 10.90
N TYR A 196 -24.13 -8.94 11.18
CA TYR A 196 -24.79 -9.92 12.07
C TYR A 196 -23.85 -10.58 13.10
N GLU A 197 -22.61 -10.10 13.26
CA GLU A 197 -21.76 -10.37 14.43
C GLU A 197 -21.89 -9.21 15.43
#